data_AF-A0A4Y2CPP4-F1
#
_entry.id   AF-A0A4Y2CPP4-F1
#
_cell.length_a   1.000
_cell.length_b   1.000
_cell.length_c   1.000
_cell.angle_alpha   90.00
_cell.angle_beta   90.00
_cell.angle_gamma   90.00
#
_symmetry.space_group_name_H-M   'P 1'
#
loop_
_entity.id
_entity.type
_entity.pdbx_description
1 polymer ?
#
loop_
_entity_poly.entity_id
_entity_poly.type
_entity_poly.pdbx_seq_one_letter_code
_entity_poly.pdbx_strand_id
1 'polypeptide(L)'
;MGDMFTKPRGKTSKPKLDLTETVIIAQRYHVSERTVAHITSAMLHTALKAGIISSGQSSDITSALIVDKNKIWREKLKVAPNLKQRSTDDDPIKSLHLDGRKNETKTQRGIVREEHISLVAEPNSQYVSHVTPSSGSAHDDTTVIFDYIMSQLKGGFDEVYVLGCDGTNTNTGCKSVFFEN
;
A
#
# COMPACT_ATOMS: atom_id res chain seq x y z
N MET A 1 -19.85 -56.94 -39.86
CA MET A 1 -18.83 -56.23 -39.07
C MET A 1 -19.25 -54.76 -39.00
N GLY A 2 -19.68 -54.28 -37.84
CA GLY A 2 -20.18 -52.91 -37.68
C GLY A 2 -19.06 -51.96 -37.27
N ASP A 3 -18.90 -50.87 -38.02
CA ASP A 3 -17.99 -49.79 -37.68
C ASP A 3 -18.55 -48.95 -36.52
N MET A 4 -17.83 -48.98 -35.40
CA MET A 4 -18.08 -48.15 -34.23
C MET A 4 -17.67 -46.70 -34.51
N PHE A 5 -18.64 -45.86 -34.89
CA PHE A 5 -18.48 -44.41 -34.84
C PHE A 5 -18.34 -43.96 -33.39
N THR A 6 -17.12 -43.65 -32.97
CA THR A 6 -16.83 -42.98 -31.70
C THR A 6 -17.27 -41.52 -31.80
N LYS A 7 -18.34 -41.15 -31.07
CA LYS A 7 -18.76 -39.75 -30.93
C LYS A 7 -17.59 -38.92 -30.34
N PRO A 8 -17.24 -37.76 -30.91
CA PRO A 8 -16.28 -36.86 -30.27
C PRO A 8 -16.87 -36.33 -28.96
N ARG A 9 -16.18 -36.56 -27.84
CA ARG A 9 -16.48 -35.92 -26.55
C ARG A 9 -16.32 -34.40 -26.71
N GLY A 10 -17.43 -33.68 -26.81
CA GLY A 10 -17.45 -32.22 -26.76
C GLY A 10 -16.77 -31.74 -25.47
N LYS A 11 -15.74 -30.89 -25.60
CA LYS A 11 -15.09 -30.24 -24.47
C LYS A 11 -16.08 -29.21 -23.91
N THR A 12 -16.77 -29.52 -22.81
CA THR A 12 -17.54 -28.52 -22.07
C THR A 12 -16.54 -27.64 -21.31
N SER A 13 -16.31 -26.41 -21.77
CA SER A 13 -15.56 -25.42 -21.00
C SER A 13 -16.40 -25.07 -19.77
N LYS A 14 -15.87 -25.35 -18.57
CA LYS A 14 -16.52 -24.93 -17.34
C LYS A 14 -16.51 -23.41 -17.27
N PRO A 15 -17.62 -22.74 -16.88
CA PRO A 15 -17.61 -21.30 -16.67
C PRO A 15 -16.57 -20.97 -15.60
N LYS A 16 -15.64 -20.08 -15.95
CA LYS A 16 -14.54 -19.68 -15.07
C LYS A 16 -14.85 -18.31 -14.48
N LEU A 17 -14.92 -18.24 -13.16
CA LEU A 17 -15.03 -16.97 -12.44
C LEU A 17 -13.73 -16.17 -12.62
N ASP A 18 -13.86 -14.92 -13.05
CA ASP A 18 -12.74 -13.98 -13.03
C ASP A 18 -12.60 -13.38 -11.62
N LEU A 19 -11.40 -13.47 -11.06
CA LEU A 19 -11.06 -13.00 -9.72
C LEU A 19 -9.95 -11.93 -9.75
N THR A 20 -9.62 -11.44 -10.94
CA THR A 20 -8.49 -10.52 -11.17
C THR A 20 -8.60 -9.26 -10.32
N GLU A 21 -9.74 -8.55 -10.38
CA GLU A 21 -9.97 -7.32 -9.59
C GLU A 21 -9.94 -7.57 -8.09
N THR A 22 -10.60 -8.64 -7.64
CA THR A 22 -10.64 -9.03 -6.21
C THR A 22 -9.23 -9.25 -5.66
N VAL A 23 -8.37 -9.90 -6.45
CA VAL A 23 -6.98 -10.18 -6.08
C VAL A 23 -6.14 -8.90 -6.07
N ILE A 24 -6.30 -8.01 -7.06
CA ILE A 24 -5.62 -6.71 -7.11
C ILE A 24 -5.94 -5.89 -5.85
N ILE A 25 -7.23 -5.78 -5.51
CA ILE A 25 -7.69 -5.05 -4.33
C ILE A 25 -7.15 -5.69 -3.05
N ALA A 26 -7.23 -7.02 -2.93
CA ALA A 26 -6.72 -7.73 -1.76
C ALA A 26 -5.21 -7.52 -1.54
N GLN A 27 -4.43 -7.49 -2.62
CA GLN A 27 -2.99 -7.21 -2.55
C GLN A 27 -2.71 -5.77 -2.09
N ARG A 28 -3.52 -4.80 -2.52
CA ARG A 28 -3.40 -3.38 -2.13
C ARG A 28 -3.61 -3.16 -0.62
N TYR A 29 -4.48 -3.95 -0.01
CA TYR A 29 -4.80 -3.85 1.42
C TYR A 29 -4.16 -4.95 2.28
N HIS A 30 -3.21 -5.72 1.73
CA HIS A 30 -2.51 -6.81 2.42
C HIS A 30 -3.43 -7.85 3.08
N VAL A 31 -4.58 -8.14 2.45
CA VAL A 31 -5.56 -9.09 2.98
C VAL A 31 -5.09 -10.54 2.75
N SER A 32 -5.23 -11.40 3.76
CA SER A 32 -4.89 -12.83 3.63
C SER A 32 -5.74 -13.53 2.57
N GLU A 33 -5.13 -14.42 1.77
CA GLU A 33 -5.83 -15.16 0.70
C GLU A 33 -6.99 -16.03 1.24
N ARG A 34 -6.88 -16.51 2.49
CA ARG A 34 -7.97 -17.25 3.15
C ARG A 34 -9.16 -16.35 3.42
N THR A 35 -8.91 -15.13 3.89
CA THR A 35 -9.94 -14.14 4.18
C THR A 35 -10.65 -13.73 2.88
N VAL A 36 -9.89 -13.46 1.82
CA VAL A 36 -10.44 -13.13 0.49
C VAL A 36 -11.32 -14.26 -0.03
N ALA A 37 -10.88 -15.52 0.10
CA ALA A 37 -11.65 -16.68 -0.32
C ALA A 37 -12.99 -16.81 0.41
N HIS A 38 -13.00 -16.61 1.73
CA HIS A 38 -14.23 -16.65 2.54
C HIS A 38 -15.19 -15.51 2.19
N ILE A 39 -14.70 -14.27 2.09
CA ILE A 39 -15.52 -13.10 1.75
C ILE A 39 -16.13 -13.27 0.36
N THR A 40 -15.32 -13.65 -0.62
CA THR A 40 -15.78 -13.84 -2.01
C THR A 40 -16.81 -14.96 -2.10
N SER A 41 -16.56 -16.08 -1.43
CA SER A 41 -17.53 -17.19 -1.38
C SER A 41 -18.85 -16.76 -0.73
N ALA A 42 -18.80 -16.05 0.40
CA ALA A 42 -20.00 -15.56 1.08
C ALA A 42 -20.80 -14.57 0.21
N MET A 43 -20.11 -13.69 -0.52
CA MET A 43 -20.72 -12.74 -1.45
C MET A 43 -21.41 -13.46 -2.61
N LEU A 44 -20.77 -14.47 -3.20
CA LEU A 44 -21.36 -15.28 -4.28
C LEU A 44 -22.58 -16.08 -3.79
N HIS A 45 -22.52 -16.67 -2.60
CA HIS A 45 -23.67 -17.34 -1.98
C HIS A 45 -24.83 -16.38 -1.72
N THR A 46 -24.53 -15.17 -1.26
CA THR A 46 -25.54 -14.12 -1.01
C THR A 46 -26.18 -13.67 -2.32
N ALA A 47 -25.38 -13.42 -3.36
CA ALA A 47 -25.87 -13.02 -4.67
C ALA A 47 -26.72 -14.11 -5.34
N LEU A 48 -26.37 -15.39 -5.14
CA LEU A 48 -27.19 -16.52 -5.56
C LEU A 48 -28.53 -16.55 -4.83
N LYS A 49 -28.52 -16.44 -3.50
CA LYS A 49 -29.75 -16.43 -2.67
C LYS A 49 -30.66 -15.23 -2.99
N ALA A 50 -30.06 -14.10 -3.35
CA ALA A 50 -30.79 -12.90 -3.77
C ALA A 50 -31.31 -12.97 -5.21
N GLY A 51 -31.03 -14.04 -5.95
CA GLY A 51 -31.46 -14.20 -7.35
C GLY A 51 -30.73 -13.28 -8.33
N ILE A 52 -29.66 -12.60 -7.91
CA ILE A 52 -28.82 -11.73 -8.75
C ILE A 52 -28.04 -12.58 -9.76
N ILE A 53 -27.57 -13.75 -9.32
CA ILE A 53 -26.92 -14.74 -10.17
C ILE A 53 -27.92 -15.88 -10.40
N SER A 54 -28.36 -16.08 -11.65
CA SER A 54 -29.20 -17.21 -12.00
C SER A 54 -28.35 -18.49 -12.01
N SER A 55 -28.52 -19.36 -11.02
CA SER A 55 -28.09 -20.75 -11.19
C SER A 55 -29.06 -21.39 -12.17
N GLY A 56 -28.64 -21.56 -13.43
CA GLY A 56 -29.25 -22.59 -14.26
C GLY A 56 -29.31 -23.91 -13.48
N GLN A 57 -30.34 -24.72 -13.70
CA GLN A 57 -30.75 -25.93 -12.95
C GLN A 57 -29.67 -27.04 -12.75
N SER A 58 -28.39 -26.78 -13.01
CA SER A 58 -27.30 -27.71 -12.78
C SER A 58 -26.58 -27.43 -11.45
N SER A 59 -26.52 -28.47 -10.61
CA SER A 59 -25.68 -28.58 -9.42
C SER A 59 -24.18 -28.28 -9.66
N ASP A 60 -23.74 -28.27 -10.91
CA ASP A 60 -22.36 -27.95 -11.30
C ASP A 60 -22.01 -26.48 -11.03
N ILE A 61 -22.97 -25.56 -11.12
CA ILE A 61 -22.76 -24.11 -10.93
C ILE A 61 -22.40 -23.80 -9.47
N THR A 62 -23.05 -24.47 -8.52
CA THR A 62 -22.79 -24.34 -7.08
C THR A 62 -21.35 -24.67 -6.71
N SER A 63 -20.74 -25.67 -7.35
CA SER A 63 -19.33 -26.03 -7.13
C SER A 63 -18.34 -25.06 -7.82
N ALA A 64 -18.75 -24.46 -8.94
CA ALA A 64 -17.95 -23.50 -9.68
C ALA A 64 -17.82 -22.16 -8.93
N LEU A 65 -18.86 -21.76 -8.20
CA LEU A 65 -18.94 -20.53 -7.41
C LEU A 65 -18.18 -20.56 -6.07
N ILE A 66 -17.76 -21.74 -5.60
CA ILE A 66 -16.95 -21.82 -4.36
C ILE A 66 -15.54 -21.30 -4.65
N VAL A 67 -15.11 -20.27 -3.93
CA VAL A 67 -13.77 -19.69 -4.06
C VAL A 67 -12.89 -20.22 -2.92
N ASP A 68 -11.90 -21.02 -3.26
CA ASP A 68 -10.91 -21.54 -2.32
C ASP A 68 -9.63 -20.69 -2.31
N LYS A 69 -8.81 -20.84 -1.25
CA LYS A 69 -7.52 -20.15 -1.11
C LYS A 69 -6.61 -20.41 -2.31
N ASN A 70 -6.60 -21.62 -2.87
CA ASN A 70 -5.73 -21.99 -3.99
C ASN A 70 -6.20 -21.36 -5.32
N LYS A 71 -7.49 -21.07 -5.49
CA LYS A 71 -8.04 -20.27 -6.61
C LYS A 71 -7.51 -18.83 -6.50
N ILE A 72 -7.60 -18.22 -5.32
CA ILE A 72 -7.04 -16.88 -5.06
C ILE A 72 -5.52 -16.87 -5.30
N TRP A 73 -4.80 -17.85 -4.78
CA TRP A 73 -3.35 -17.96 -4.97
C TRP A 73 -2.98 -18.08 -6.45
N ARG A 74 -3.69 -18.93 -7.20
CA ARG A 74 -3.44 -19.11 -8.64
C ARG A 74 -3.69 -17.84 -9.44
N GLU A 75 -4.74 -17.10 -9.13
CA GLU A 75 -5.01 -15.83 -9.82
C GLU A 75 -4.00 -14.75 -9.36
N LYS A 76 -3.61 -14.71 -8.09
CA LYS A 76 -2.50 -13.88 -7.57
C LYS A 76 -1.20 -14.11 -8.33
N LEU A 77 -0.83 -15.35 -8.61
CA LEU A 77 0.36 -15.66 -9.40
C LEU A 77 0.31 -15.15 -10.84
N LYS A 78 -0.88 -15.03 -11.44
CA LYS A 78 -1.04 -14.47 -12.79
C LYS A 78 -1.07 -12.95 -12.80
N VAL A 79 -1.56 -12.36 -11.72
CA VAL A 79 -1.63 -10.92 -11.53
C VAL A 79 -0.28 -10.35 -11.10
N ALA A 80 0.48 -11.06 -10.27
CA ALA A 80 1.78 -10.63 -9.73
C ALA A 80 2.79 -10.08 -10.75
N PRO A 81 2.96 -10.65 -11.97
CA PRO A 81 3.89 -10.10 -12.96
C PRO A 81 3.46 -8.72 -13.49
N ASN A 82 2.15 -8.50 -13.61
CA ASN A 82 1.55 -7.24 -14.07
C ASN A 82 1.40 -6.22 -12.95
N LEU A 83 1.41 -6.71 -11.70
CA LEU A 83 1.38 -5.95 -10.46
C LEU A 83 2.78 -5.78 -9.88
N LYS A 84 3.83 -5.82 -10.73
CA LYS A 84 4.98 -4.98 -10.47
C LYS A 84 4.39 -3.59 -10.27
N GLN A 85 4.33 -3.15 -9.01
CA GLN A 85 4.27 -1.73 -8.73
C GLN A 85 5.29 -1.12 -9.70
N ARG A 86 4.86 -0.16 -10.52
CA ARG A 86 5.80 0.85 -11.00
C ARG A 86 6.32 1.52 -9.73
N SER A 87 7.26 0.88 -9.05
CA SER A 87 8.40 1.56 -8.47
C SER A 87 9.40 1.58 -9.62
N THR A 88 9.09 2.34 -10.65
CA THR A 88 10.15 2.91 -11.46
C THR A 88 10.95 3.74 -10.46
N ASP A 89 12.24 3.45 -10.31
CA ASP A 89 13.19 4.32 -9.57
C ASP A 89 13.19 5.77 -10.13
N ASP A 90 12.52 5.98 -11.27
CA ASP A 90 12.30 7.27 -11.95
C ASP A 90 10.91 7.88 -11.70
N ASP A 91 10.03 7.26 -10.90
CA ASP A 91 8.75 7.91 -10.59
C ASP A 91 8.98 9.04 -9.56
N PRO A 92 8.51 10.27 -9.85
CA PRO A 92 8.71 11.41 -8.98
C PRO A 92 8.09 11.18 -7.59
N ILE A 93 8.79 11.59 -6.52
CA ILE A 93 8.34 11.41 -5.14
C ILE A 93 7.10 12.28 -4.90
N LYS A 94 5.91 11.67 -4.94
CA LYS A 94 4.63 12.40 -4.81
C LYS A 94 4.31 12.85 -3.39
N SER A 95 4.84 12.15 -2.39
CA SER A 95 4.54 12.41 -0.99
C SER A 95 5.75 12.12 -0.12
N LEU A 96 6.11 13.11 0.70
CA LEU A 96 7.29 13.11 1.56
C LEU A 96 6.84 13.23 3.02
N HIS A 97 7.31 12.31 3.84
CA HIS A 97 7.09 12.31 5.29
C HIS A 97 8.39 12.63 6.01
N LEU A 98 8.30 13.52 7.00
CA LEU A 98 9.41 13.93 7.84
C LEU A 98 9.26 13.31 9.22
N ASP A 99 10.29 12.60 9.66
CA ASP A 99 10.39 12.02 11.00
C ASP A 99 11.60 12.63 11.73
N GLY A 100 11.33 13.40 12.78
CA GLY A 100 12.34 14.07 13.59
C GLY A 100 12.79 13.20 14.75
N ARG A 101 14.09 12.91 14.83
CA ARG A 101 14.68 12.14 15.93
C ARG A 101 15.84 12.89 16.60
N LYS A 102 15.72 13.06 17.91
CA LYS A 102 16.80 13.60 18.77
C LYS A 102 17.58 12.45 19.40
N ASN A 103 18.83 12.28 18.97
CA ASN A 103 19.73 11.26 19.50
C ASN A 103 20.65 11.88 20.55
N GLU A 104 20.76 11.23 21.72
CA GLU A 104 21.74 11.59 22.75
C GLU A 104 22.85 10.54 22.78
N THR A 105 24.07 10.93 22.45
CA THR A 105 25.25 10.06 22.51
C THR A 105 26.12 10.45 23.70
N LYS A 106 26.33 9.52 24.64
CA LYS A 106 27.28 9.71 25.74
C LYS A 106 28.70 9.51 25.22
N THR A 107 29.50 10.57 25.26
CA THR A 107 30.93 10.54 24.96
C THR A 107 31.75 10.71 26.24
N GLN A 108 33.06 10.41 26.18
CA GLN A 108 33.96 10.61 27.33
C GLN A 108 34.03 12.06 27.81
N ARG A 109 33.61 13.04 26.99
CA ARG A 109 33.62 14.49 27.31
C ARG A 109 32.25 15.04 27.69
N GLY A 110 31.18 14.23 27.65
CA GLY A 110 29.81 14.66 27.96
C GLY A 110 28.75 14.06 27.04
N ILE A 111 27.51 14.53 27.18
CA ILE A 111 26.37 14.13 26.34
C ILE A 111 26.36 15.04 25.10
N VAL A 112 26.50 14.44 23.92
CA VAL A 112 26.30 15.13 22.63
C VAL A 112 24.87 14.88 22.19
N ARG A 113 24.13 15.96 21.91
CA ARG A 113 22.78 15.90 21.36
C ARG A 113 22.85 16.23 19.88
N GLU A 114 22.39 15.33 19.05
CA GLU A 114 22.34 15.50 17.60
C GLU A 114 20.91 15.23 17.13
N GLU A 115 20.41 16.14 16.30
CA GLU A 115 19.06 16.06 15.75
C GLU A 115 19.16 15.61 14.30
N HIS A 116 18.30 14.68 13.91
CA HIS A 116 18.27 14.13 12.56
C HIS A 116 16.83 14.09 12.09
N ILE A 117 16.57 14.59 10.89
CA ILE A 117 15.26 14.57 10.25
C ILE A 117 15.35 13.58 9.10
N SER A 118 14.60 12.49 9.19
CA SER A 118 14.53 11.46 8.15
C SER A 118 13.44 11.81 7.14
N LEU A 119 13.77 11.64 5.87
CA LEU A 119 12.91 11.89 4.73
C LEU A 119 12.47 10.55 4.17
N VAL A 120 11.15 10.31 4.16
CA VAL A 120 10.56 9.03 3.79
C VAL A 120 9.51 9.24 2.70
N ALA A 121 9.58 8.45 1.62
CA ALA A 121 8.62 8.49 0.54
C ALA A 121 7.47 7.51 0.79
N GLU A 122 6.24 8.02 0.78
CA GLU A 122 5.00 7.23 0.85
C GLU A 122 4.54 6.83 -0.57
N PRO A 123 3.83 5.68 -0.76
CA PRO A 123 3.12 4.86 0.24
C PRO A 123 3.89 3.66 0.81
N ASN A 124 5.13 3.42 0.37
CA ASN A 124 5.92 2.25 0.79
C ASN A 124 6.84 2.55 1.99
N SER A 125 6.70 3.73 2.60
CA SER A 125 7.59 4.29 3.60
C SER A 125 9.08 4.07 3.25
N GLN A 126 9.44 4.32 1.99
CA GLN A 126 10.80 4.11 1.49
C GLN A 126 11.71 5.22 2.00
N TYR A 127 12.80 4.86 2.66
CA TYR A 127 13.81 5.83 3.09
C TYR A 127 14.44 6.54 1.88
N VAL A 128 14.34 7.87 1.86
CA VAL A 128 14.90 8.72 0.79
C VAL A 128 16.26 9.25 1.23
N SER A 129 16.31 9.93 2.37
CA SER A 129 17.51 10.54 2.91
C SER A 129 17.32 11.00 4.35
N HIS A 130 18.34 11.63 4.92
CA HIS A 130 18.24 12.33 6.19
C HIS A 130 18.99 13.66 6.09
N VAL A 131 18.59 14.60 6.94
CA VAL A 131 19.28 15.86 7.13
C VAL A 131 19.53 16.12 8.60
N THR A 132 20.65 16.79 8.88
CA THR A 132 21.08 17.14 10.24
C THR A 132 21.07 18.66 10.35
N PRO A 133 20.08 19.25 11.04
CA PRO A 133 20.05 20.68 11.27
C PRO A 133 21.21 21.13 12.18
N SER A 134 21.65 22.37 11.99
CA SER A 134 22.72 22.99 12.80
C SER A 134 22.33 23.18 14.27
N SER A 135 21.04 23.32 14.53
CA SER A 135 20.44 23.41 15.86
C SER A 135 19.01 22.88 15.84
N GLY A 136 18.45 22.56 17.01
CA GLY A 136 17.04 22.15 17.12
C GLY A 136 16.04 23.29 17.11
N SER A 137 16.35 24.35 16.35
CA SER A 137 15.45 25.48 16.13
C SER A 137 14.59 25.17 14.92
N ALA A 138 13.29 25.46 15.00
CA ALA A 138 12.37 25.32 13.87
C ALA A 138 12.85 26.07 12.60
N HIS A 139 13.57 27.17 12.77
CA HIS A 139 14.15 27.91 11.64
C HIS A 139 15.25 27.11 10.93
N ASP A 140 16.15 26.50 11.68
CA ASP A 140 17.26 25.71 11.12
C ASP A 140 16.73 24.41 10.50
N ASP A 141 15.76 23.77 11.16
CA ASP A 141 15.07 22.57 10.65
C ASP A 141 14.42 22.86 9.29
N THR A 142 13.61 23.91 9.22
CA THR A 142 12.88 24.27 7.98
C THR A 142 13.83 24.68 6.86
N THR A 143 14.92 25.39 7.17
CA THR A 143 15.90 25.83 6.19
C THR A 143 16.62 24.64 5.58
N VAL A 144 17.10 23.71 6.41
CA VAL A 144 17.80 22.52 5.94
C VAL A 144 16.88 21.59 5.15
N ILE A 145 15.61 21.45 5.56
CA ILE A 145 14.60 20.71 4.78
C ILE A 145 14.35 21.37 3.43
N PHE A 146 14.18 22.70 3.41
CA PHE A 146 13.90 23.45 2.19
C PHE A 146 15.07 23.37 1.20
N ASP A 147 16.29 23.57 1.68
CA ASP A 147 17.50 23.46 0.86
C ASP A 147 17.67 22.06 0.28
N TYR A 148 17.36 21.02 1.06
CA TYR A 148 17.38 19.64 0.57
C TYR A 148 16.37 19.41 -0.57
N ILE A 149 15.12 19.84 -0.38
CA ILE A 149 14.06 19.70 -1.41
C ILE A 149 14.43 20.47 -2.67
N MET A 150 15.00 21.68 -2.54
CA MET A 150 15.35 22.52 -3.68
C MET A 150 16.61 22.09 -4.42
N SER A 151 17.57 21.46 -3.73
CA SER A 151 18.86 21.11 -4.34
C SER A 151 18.97 19.64 -4.77
N GLN A 152 18.36 18.71 -4.04
CA GLN A 152 18.57 17.27 -4.23
C GLN A 152 17.40 16.56 -4.93
N LEU A 153 16.18 17.07 -4.81
CA LEU A 153 15.03 16.48 -5.51
C LEU A 153 14.99 17.01 -6.95
N LYS A 154 15.21 16.11 -7.92
CA LYS A 154 15.02 16.41 -9.34
C LYS A 154 13.57 16.85 -9.52
N GLY A 155 13.33 18.09 -9.93
CA GLY A 155 11.98 18.66 -10.10
C GLY A 155 11.48 19.56 -8.95
N GLY A 156 12.17 19.63 -7.81
CA GLY A 156 11.79 20.51 -6.70
C GLY A 156 10.40 20.21 -6.11
N PHE A 157 9.71 21.23 -5.61
CA PHE A 157 8.35 21.09 -5.03
C PHE A 157 7.27 20.74 -6.07
N ASP A 158 7.51 20.94 -7.37
CA ASP A 158 6.53 20.65 -8.42
C ASP A 158 6.18 19.15 -8.51
N GLU A 159 7.07 18.30 -8.00
CA GLU A 159 6.88 16.85 -7.96
C GLU A 159 6.32 16.33 -6.63
N VAL A 160 6.44 17.10 -5.54
CA VAL A 160 5.99 16.74 -4.19
C VAL A 160 4.62 17.36 -3.91
N TYR A 161 3.56 16.57 -3.96
CA TYR A 161 2.18 17.02 -3.73
C TYR A 161 1.81 17.13 -2.26
N VAL A 162 2.44 16.32 -1.41
CA VAL A 162 2.09 16.19 0.00
C VAL A 162 3.36 16.17 0.84
N LEU A 163 3.48 17.12 1.77
CA LEU A 163 4.46 17.10 2.84
C LEU A 163 3.73 16.81 4.16
N GLY A 164 4.09 15.71 4.82
CA GLY A 164 3.57 15.36 6.13
C GLY A 164 4.69 15.36 7.16
N CYS A 165 4.39 15.81 8.37
CA CYS A 165 5.23 15.58 9.54
C CYS A 165 4.41 14.81 10.55
N ASP A 166 5.00 13.82 11.22
CA ASP A 166 4.39 13.34 12.45
C ASP A 166 4.60 14.40 13.52
N GLY A 167 3.51 14.88 14.11
CA GLY A 167 3.59 15.85 15.19
C GLY A 167 4.14 15.18 16.44
N THR A 168 5.45 14.96 16.52
CA THR A 168 6.08 14.61 17.80
C THR A 168 6.00 15.84 18.69
N ASN A 169 5.31 15.68 19.82
CA ASN A 169 5.04 16.73 20.79
C ASN A 169 6.33 17.20 21.47
N THR A 170 7.08 18.09 20.83
CA THR A 170 8.09 18.91 21.47
C THR A 170 7.69 20.38 21.31
N ASN A 171 6.99 20.89 22.33
CA ASN A 171 6.71 22.30 22.60
C ASN A 171 5.66 22.98 21.69
N THR A 172 4.37 22.66 21.88
CA THR A 172 3.31 23.68 21.75
C THR A 172 3.26 24.53 23.02
N GLY A 173 4.32 25.27 23.29
CA GLY A 173 4.32 26.38 24.22
C GLY A 173 3.64 27.55 23.53
N CYS A 174 2.30 27.54 23.48
CA CYS A 174 1.61 28.82 23.59
C CYS A 174 2.09 29.43 24.91
N LYS A 175 3.00 30.41 24.84
CA LYS A 175 3.12 31.36 25.94
C LYS A 175 1.75 32.01 26.05
N SER A 176 0.98 31.60 27.05
CA SER A 176 -0.16 32.36 27.52
C SER A 176 0.36 33.75 27.88
N VAL A 177 0.24 34.69 26.95
CA VAL A 177 0.38 36.10 27.26
C VAL A 177 -0.87 36.44 28.03
N PHE A 178 -0.74 36.49 29.36
CA PHE A 178 -1.73 37.11 30.23
C PHE A 178 -1.82 38.58 29.81
N PHE A 179 -2.94 38.97 29.23
CA PHE A 179 -3.39 40.36 29.31
C PHE A 179 -4.36 40.40 30.49
N GLU A 180 -3.81 40.85 31.63
CA GLU A 180 -4.59 41.32 32.76
C GLU A 180 -5.19 42.68 32.37
N ASN A 181 -6.46 42.88 32.69
CA ASN A 181 -7.21 44.12 32.46
C ASN A 181 -7.50 44.79 33.80
#